data_AF-A0AAD7D939-F1
#
_entry.id   AF-A0AAD7D939-F1
#
_cell.length_a   1.000
_cell.length_b   1.000
_cell.length_c   1.000
_cell.angle_alpha   90.00
_cell.angle_beta   90.00
_cell.angle_gamma   90.00
#
_symmetry.space_group_name_H-M   'P 1'
#
loop_
_entity.id
_entity.type
_entity.pdbx_description
1 polymer ?
#
loop_
_entity_poly.entity_id
_entity_poly.type
_entity_poly.pdbx_seq_one_letter_code
_entity_poly.pdbx_strand_id
1 'polypeptide(L)'
;MNDCRGRWSEPGSGSRGRDSGYPSCTRVSPPFPAGASGKASACTICLGRHRHSIATCAADRFWDNSGRTRCTRNGSGQIVTPENQILCIDWQRPNGCRSTSHDVRHECSGCGKKMHSAQACPRAEKL
;
A
#
# COMPACT_ATOMS: atom_id res chain seq x y z
N MET A 1 49.33 -2.70 1.01
CA MET A 1 50.51 -3.58 0.91
C MET A 1 51.27 -3.45 2.22
N ASN A 2 51.55 -4.43 3.07
CA ASN A 2 51.31 -5.87 3.20
C ASN A 2 51.31 -6.11 4.74
N ASP A 3 50.32 -6.81 5.29
CA ASP A 3 50.43 -8.19 5.79
C ASP A 3 51.50 -8.39 6.89
N CYS A 4 51.03 -8.46 8.16
CA CYS A 4 51.78 -9.06 9.27
C CYS A 4 50.92 -10.20 9.86
N ARG A 5 51.10 -11.38 9.26
CA ARG A 5 50.64 -12.69 9.75
C ARG A 5 51.38 -13.15 11.01
N GLY A 6 50.68 -13.94 11.82
CA GLY A 6 51.22 -14.92 12.77
C GLY A 6 50.37 -14.96 14.05
N ARG A 7 49.81 -16.08 14.51
CA ARG A 7 50.28 -17.46 14.45
C ARG A 7 49.12 -18.42 14.74
N TRP A 8 49.03 -19.48 13.95
CA TRP A 8 48.11 -20.60 14.15
C TRP A 8 48.65 -21.57 15.20
N SER A 9 47.76 -22.26 15.90
CA SER A 9 48.01 -23.57 16.54
C SER A 9 46.73 -24.40 16.46
N GLU A 10 46.79 -25.49 15.68
CA GLU A 10 45.93 -26.68 15.73
C GLU A 10 46.77 -27.85 16.33
N PRO A 11 46.29 -29.09 16.57
CA PRO A 11 44.95 -29.69 16.37
C PRO A 11 44.43 -30.53 17.58
N GLY A 12 43.20 -31.04 17.49
CA GLY A 12 42.61 -31.92 18.52
C GLY A 12 41.38 -32.70 18.05
N SER A 13 41.60 -33.62 17.11
CA SER A 13 40.94 -34.90 16.79
C SER A 13 39.62 -35.33 17.47
N GLY A 14 38.64 -35.70 16.64
CA GLY A 14 37.57 -36.69 16.92
C GLY A 14 36.31 -36.12 17.60
N SER A 15 35.07 -36.49 17.27
CA SER A 15 34.55 -37.63 16.53
C SER A 15 33.12 -37.32 16.09
N ARG A 16 32.67 -38.02 15.05
CA ARG A 16 31.36 -37.89 14.40
C ARG A 16 30.24 -38.24 15.38
N GLY A 17 29.36 -37.29 15.65
CA GLY A 17 28.05 -37.51 16.27
C GLY A 17 26.98 -36.90 15.39
N ARG A 18 26.22 -37.75 14.68
CA ARG A 18 24.95 -37.37 14.07
C ARG A 18 23.96 -37.18 15.21
N ASP A 19 23.51 -35.96 15.45
CA ASP A 19 22.23 -35.74 16.11
C ASP A 19 21.45 -34.67 15.36
N SER A 20 20.36 -35.14 14.79
CA SER A 20 19.30 -34.38 14.15
C SER A 20 18.51 -33.71 15.26
N GLY A 21 18.70 -32.40 15.45
CA GLY A 21 18.02 -31.72 16.55
C GLY A 21 18.07 -30.20 16.49
N TYR A 22 18.05 -29.59 15.31
CA TYR A 22 17.65 -28.18 15.27
C TYR A 22 16.19 -28.11 15.73
N PRO A 23 15.85 -27.37 16.80
CA PRO A 23 14.48 -26.97 17.02
C PRO A 23 14.08 -26.17 15.79
N SER A 24 13.27 -26.80 14.93
CA SER A 24 12.53 -26.14 13.89
C SER A 24 11.70 -25.08 14.61
N CYS A 25 12.18 -23.84 14.61
CA CYS A 25 11.32 -22.70 14.82
C CYS A 25 10.40 -22.66 13.60
N THR A 26 9.42 -23.58 13.58
CA THR A 26 8.20 -23.43 12.81
C THR A 26 7.76 -22.01 13.08
N ARG A 27 7.86 -21.20 12.04
CA ARG A 27 7.44 -19.82 11.99
C ARG A 27 5.92 -19.87 12.20
N VAL A 28 5.50 -19.98 13.46
CA VAL A 28 4.11 -19.75 13.85
C VAL A 28 3.91 -18.30 13.50
N SER A 29 3.27 -18.07 12.34
CA SER A 29 2.78 -16.77 11.97
C SER A 29 2.07 -16.19 13.19
N PRO A 30 2.49 -15.04 13.73
CA PRO A 30 1.74 -14.45 14.81
C PRO A 30 0.30 -14.26 14.33
N PRO A 31 -0.73 -14.57 15.15
CA PRO A 31 -2.07 -14.12 14.84
C PRO A 31 -1.99 -12.61 14.68
N PHE A 32 -2.29 -12.15 13.47
CA PHE A 32 -2.27 -10.75 13.06
C PHE A 32 -2.76 -9.88 14.23
N PRO A 33 -2.05 -8.80 14.65
CA PRO A 33 -2.56 -7.95 15.69
C PRO A 33 -3.91 -7.37 15.25
N ALA A 34 -4.98 -7.91 15.84
CA ALA A 34 -6.32 -7.35 15.77
C ALA A 34 -6.31 -6.05 16.57
N GLY A 35 -6.09 -4.93 15.89
CA GLY A 35 -5.95 -3.67 16.63
C GLY A 35 -5.47 -2.47 15.83
N ALA A 36 -5.84 -2.35 14.56
CA ALA A 36 -5.86 -1.04 13.93
C ALA A 36 -7.32 -0.66 13.71
N SER A 37 -7.94 -0.06 14.74
CA SER A 37 -9.11 0.81 14.58
C SER A 37 -8.65 2.13 13.92
N GLY A 38 -7.85 2.01 12.86
CA GLY A 38 -7.48 3.12 12.00
C GLY A 38 -8.67 3.37 11.08
N LYS A 39 -9.07 4.62 10.94
CA LYS A 39 -10.09 5.00 9.97
C LYS A 39 -9.72 4.39 8.61
N ALA A 40 -10.52 3.46 8.11
CA ALA A 40 -10.26 2.85 6.81
C ALA A 40 -10.17 3.96 5.76
N SER A 41 -9.09 3.96 4.98
CA SER A 41 -8.88 4.96 3.93
C SER A 41 -9.94 4.77 2.85
N ALA A 42 -10.50 5.86 2.36
CA ALA A 42 -11.44 5.80 1.25
C ALA A 42 -10.71 5.29 0.01
N CYS A 43 -11.32 4.36 -0.70
CA CYS A 43 -10.84 3.93 -1.99
C CYS A 43 -10.92 5.08 -2.98
N THR A 44 -9.89 5.24 -3.79
CA THR A 44 -9.82 6.32 -4.78
C THR A 44 -10.75 6.09 -5.98
N ILE A 45 -11.31 4.90 -6.14
CA ILE A 45 -12.18 4.54 -7.26
C ILE A 45 -13.65 4.50 -6.79
N CYS A 46 -14.01 3.56 -5.91
CA CYS A 46 -15.39 3.42 -5.44
C CYS A 46 -15.77 4.35 -4.27
N LEU A 47 -14.81 5.11 -3.71
CA LEU A 47 -14.99 5.95 -2.50
C LEU A 47 -15.44 5.21 -1.24
N GLY A 48 -15.46 3.88 -1.28
CA GLY A 48 -15.77 3.03 -0.12
C GLY A 48 -14.60 2.91 0.84
N ARG A 49 -14.91 2.83 2.13
CA ARG A 49 -14.00 2.55 3.24
C ARG A 49 -14.10 1.09 3.71
N HIS A 50 -14.88 0.25 3.04
CA HIS A 50 -14.92 -1.19 3.27
C HIS A 50 -13.60 -1.89 2.87
N ARG A 51 -13.37 -3.08 3.44
CA ARG A 51 -12.17 -3.90 3.20
C ARG A 51 -12.14 -4.44 1.76
N HIS A 52 -11.24 -3.91 0.94
CA HIS A 52 -10.89 -4.45 -0.38
C HIS A 52 -9.51 -3.94 -0.82
N SER A 53 -8.98 -4.49 -1.92
CA SER A 53 -7.70 -4.07 -2.50
C SER A 53 -7.84 -2.72 -3.23
N ILE A 54 -7.59 -1.61 -2.54
CA ILE A 54 -7.67 -0.24 -3.10
C ILE A 54 -6.70 -0.05 -4.29
N ALA A 55 -5.54 -0.72 -4.26
CA ALA A 55 -4.52 -0.64 -5.30
C ALA A 55 -4.96 -1.23 -6.65
N THR A 56 -5.87 -2.20 -6.63
CA THR A 56 -6.37 -2.92 -7.82
C THR A 56 -7.88 -2.74 -7.99
N CYS A 57 -8.47 -1.77 -7.30
CA CYS A 57 -9.91 -1.53 -7.38
C CYS A 57 -10.27 -1.05 -8.80
N ALA A 58 -11.16 -1.80 -9.44
CA ALA A 58 -11.70 -1.52 -10.77
C ALA A 58 -13.24 -1.47 -10.74
N ALA A 59 -13.81 -1.10 -9.58
CA ALA A 59 -15.25 -0.94 -9.43
C ALA A 59 -15.77 0.10 -10.43
N ASP A 60 -16.90 -0.19 -11.09
CA ASP A 60 -17.57 0.72 -12.02
C ASP A 60 -18.60 1.62 -11.32
N ARG A 61 -18.93 1.32 -10.05
CA ARG A 61 -19.89 2.06 -9.22
C ARG A 61 -19.29 2.52 -7.89
N PHE A 62 -19.88 3.58 -7.33
CA PHE A 62 -19.59 4.01 -5.96
C PHE A 62 -20.09 2.98 -4.94
N TRP A 63 -19.54 3.03 -3.73
CA TRP A 63 -19.87 2.13 -2.61
C TRP A 63 -21.37 2.06 -2.26
N ASP A 64 -22.11 3.14 -2.49
CA ASP A 64 -23.54 3.27 -2.21
C ASP A 64 -24.43 2.97 -3.43
N ASN A 65 -23.85 2.49 -4.53
CA ASN A 65 -24.51 2.34 -5.82
C ASN A 65 -25.16 3.62 -6.38
N SER A 66 -24.86 4.81 -5.84
CA SER A 66 -25.48 6.08 -6.25
C SER A 66 -25.16 6.50 -7.69
N GLY A 67 -24.14 5.90 -8.31
CA GLY A 67 -23.76 6.18 -9.68
C GLY A 67 -22.49 5.45 -10.08
N ARG A 68 -22.06 5.72 -11.32
CA ARG A 68 -20.79 5.20 -11.85
C ARG A 68 -19.59 5.95 -11.28
N THR A 69 -18.49 5.24 -11.09
CA THR A 69 -17.20 5.85 -10.76
C THR A 69 -16.74 6.76 -11.88
N ARG A 70 -16.31 7.97 -11.55
CA ARG A 70 -15.76 8.91 -12.53
C ARG A 70 -14.40 8.43 -13.05
N CYS A 71 -13.50 8.03 -12.16
CA CYS A 71 -12.14 7.64 -12.51
C CYS A 71 -11.96 6.13 -12.43
N THR A 72 -11.01 5.61 -13.21
CA THR A 72 -10.62 4.19 -13.20
C THR A 72 -9.11 4.07 -12.94
N ARG A 73 -8.63 2.84 -12.71
CA ARG A 73 -7.19 2.56 -12.73
C ARG A 73 -6.78 2.01 -14.09
N ASN A 74 -5.66 2.51 -14.63
CA ASN A 74 -5.04 1.92 -15.81
C ASN A 74 -4.19 0.68 -15.44
N GLY A 75 -3.66 -0.01 -16.45
CA GLY A 75 -2.79 -1.19 -16.26
C GLY A 75 -1.51 -0.92 -15.47
N SER A 76 -1.08 0.35 -15.38
CA SER A 76 0.06 0.79 -14.57
C SER A 76 -0.32 1.16 -13.13
N GLY A 77 -1.59 0.97 -12.74
CA GLY A 77 -2.09 1.31 -11.41
C GLY A 77 -2.29 2.82 -11.18
N GLN A 78 -2.22 3.66 -12.21
CA GLN A 78 -2.48 5.10 -12.11
C GLN A 78 -3.97 5.38 -12.17
N ILE A 79 -4.39 6.47 -11.54
CA ILE A 79 -5.78 6.91 -11.54
C ILE A 79 -5.97 7.78 -12.78
N VAL A 80 -6.92 7.41 -13.64
CA VAL A 80 -7.21 8.10 -14.89
C VAL A 80 -8.65 8.62 -14.89
N THR A 81 -8.83 9.84 -15.38
CA THR A 81 -10.17 10.42 -15.61
C THR A 81 -10.79 9.87 -16.91
N PRO A 82 -12.09 10.10 -17.16
CA PRO A 82 -12.73 9.75 -18.43
C PRO A 82 -12.05 10.40 -19.65
N GLU A 83 -11.43 11.57 -19.46
CA GLU A 83 -10.66 12.31 -20.46
C GLU A 83 -9.21 11.80 -20.59
N ASN A 84 -8.92 10.63 -20.00
CA ASN A 84 -7.61 9.99 -20.00
C ASN A 84 -6.49 10.82 -19.34
N GLN A 85 -6.84 11.70 -18.40
CA GLN A 85 -5.88 12.47 -17.62
C GLN A 85 -5.43 11.70 -16.38
N ILE A 86 -4.13 11.69 -16.11
CA ILE A 86 -3.57 11.03 -14.93
C ILE A 86 -3.68 11.95 -13.72
N LEU A 87 -4.34 11.45 -12.67
CA LEU A 87 -4.44 12.14 -11.38
C LEU A 87 -3.28 11.78 -10.45
N CYS A 88 -2.97 12.71 -9.54
CA CYS A 88 -1.96 12.49 -8.53
C CYS A 88 -2.46 11.47 -7.49
N ILE A 89 -1.75 10.34 -7.37
CA ILE A 89 -2.08 9.30 -6.38
C ILE A 89 -1.85 9.81 -4.96
N ASP A 90 -0.76 10.55 -4.73
CA ASP A 90 -0.46 11.10 -3.41
C ASP A 90 -1.51 12.13 -2.97
N TRP A 91 -2.07 12.90 -3.91
CA TRP A 91 -3.21 13.75 -3.62
C TRP A 91 -4.40 12.93 -3.09
N GLN A 92 -4.70 11.76 -3.68
CA GLN A 92 -5.80 10.91 -3.22
C GLN A 92 -5.54 10.18 -1.88
N ARG A 93 -4.31 10.17 -1.39
CA ARG A 93 -3.95 9.52 -0.13
C ARG A 93 -4.33 10.39 1.07
N PRO A 94 -4.45 9.80 2.28
CA PRO A 94 -4.73 10.54 3.51
C PRO A 94 -3.74 11.68 3.79
N ASN A 95 -2.47 11.50 3.43
CA ASN A 95 -1.43 12.50 3.63
C ASN A 95 -1.51 13.67 2.64
N GLY A 96 -2.26 13.50 1.54
CA GLY A 96 -2.29 14.44 0.43
C GLY A 96 -0.94 14.56 -0.31
N CYS A 97 -0.91 15.43 -1.31
CA CYS A 97 0.31 15.82 -2.01
C CYS A 97 0.64 17.28 -1.68
N ARG A 98 1.91 17.55 -1.37
CA ARG A 98 2.43 18.91 -1.08
C ARG A 98 3.12 19.56 -2.26
N SER A 99 3.32 18.83 -3.35
CA SER A 99 4.01 19.35 -4.53
C SER A 99 3.07 20.28 -5.31
N THR A 100 3.53 21.48 -5.59
CA THR A 100 2.81 22.44 -6.45
C THR A 100 3.16 22.27 -7.92
N SER A 101 4.15 21.42 -8.25
CA SER A 101 4.61 21.21 -9.64
C SER A 101 3.56 20.53 -10.54
N HIS A 102 2.51 19.94 -9.97
CA HIS A 102 1.46 19.24 -10.72
C HIS A 102 0.07 19.43 -10.09
N ASP A 103 -0.20 20.65 -9.62
CA ASP A 103 -1.49 21.03 -9.02
C ASP A 103 -2.68 20.74 -9.95
N VAL A 104 -2.47 20.81 -11.28
CA VAL A 104 -3.49 20.47 -12.28
C VAL A 104 -4.01 19.04 -12.13
N ARG A 105 -3.20 18.13 -11.56
CA ARG A 105 -3.55 16.71 -11.28
C ARG A 105 -4.13 16.51 -9.88
N HIS A 106 -4.19 17.57 -9.06
CA HIS A 106 -4.82 17.55 -7.74
C HIS A 106 -6.33 17.71 -7.88
N GLU A 107 -6.97 16.66 -8.38
CA GLU A 107 -8.41 16.60 -8.57
C GLU A 107 -8.96 15.40 -7.81
N CYS A 108 -10.04 15.57 -7.06
CA CYS A 108 -10.74 14.46 -6.41
C CYS A 108 -11.26 13.47 -7.45
N SER A 109 -10.83 12.21 -7.38
CA SER A 109 -11.26 11.17 -8.33
C SER A 109 -12.76 10.86 -8.26
N GLY A 110 -13.41 11.15 -7.13
CA GLY A 110 -14.83 10.90 -6.91
C GLY A 110 -15.78 11.94 -7.50
N CYS A 111 -15.43 13.21 -7.39
CA CYS A 111 -16.33 14.33 -7.74
C CYS A 111 -15.72 15.34 -8.72
N GLY A 112 -14.43 15.20 -9.07
CA GLY A 112 -13.74 16.10 -9.99
C GLY A 112 -13.36 17.47 -9.41
N LYS A 113 -13.51 17.69 -8.09
CA LYS A 113 -13.16 18.98 -7.46
C LYS A 113 -11.69 19.00 -7.03
N LYS A 114 -11.02 20.15 -7.18
CA LYS A 114 -9.61 20.32 -6.80
C LYS A 114 -9.36 20.68 -5.33
N MET A 115 -10.42 21.03 -4.60
CA MET A 115 -10.31 21.48 -3.21
C MET A 115 -10.00 20.37 -2.20
N HIS A 116 -10.25 19.11 -2.56
CA HIS A 116 -10.08 17.98 -1.66
C HIS A 116 -9.65 16.73 -2.42
N SER A 117 -9.22 15.71 -1.67
CA SER A 117 -8.90 14.39 -2.16
C SER A 117 -10.06 13.41 -1.96
N ALA A 118 -9.97 12.21 -2.55
CA ALA A 118 -10.94 11.13 -2.30
C ALA A 118 -11.20 10.86 -0.80
N GLN A 119 -10.22 11.10 0.08
CA GLN A 119 -10.34 10.88 1.53
C GLN A 119 -11.31 11.84 2.22
N ALA A 120 -11.41 13.06 1.72
CA ALA A 120 -12.28 14.11 2.25
C ALA A 120 -13.47 14.37 1.32
N CYS A 121 -13.75 13.47 0.38
CA CYS A 121 -14.87 13.62 -0.54
C CYS A 121 -16.19 13.46 0.23
N PRO A 122 -17.17 14.38 0.07
CA PRO A 122 -18.49 14.24 0.69
C PRO A 122 -19.27 13.00 0.22
N ARG A 123 -18.91 12.45 -0.95
CA ARG A 123 -19.48 11.20 -1.50
C ARG A 123 -18.81 9.94 -0.95
N ALA A 124 -17.70 10.08 -0.24
CA ALA A 124 -17.02 8.93 0.35
C ALA A 124 -17.81 8.38 1.52
N GLU A 125 -17.69 7.07 1.71
CA GLU A 125 -18.29 6.36 2.84
C GLU A 125 -17.83 7.03 4.14
N LYS A 126 -18.78 7.29 5.04
CA LYS A 126 -18.51 7.79 6.38
C LYS A 126 -18.27 6.61 7.31
N LEU A 127 -17.30 6.75 8.21
CA LEU A 127 -17.09 5.83 9.32
C LEU A 127 -17.91 6.27 10.52
#